data_AF-A0A4Q3V1S2-F1
#
_entry.id   AF-A0A4Q3V1S2-F1
#
_cell.length_a   1.000
_cell.length_b   1.000
_cell.length_c   1.000
_cell.angle_alpha   90.00
_cell.angle_beta   90.00
_cell.angle_gamma   90.00
#
_symmetry.space_group_name_H-M   'P 1'
#
loop_
_entity.id
_entity.type
_entity.pdbx_description
1 polymer ?
#
loop_
_entity_poly.entity_id
_entity_poly.type
_entity_poly.pdbx_seq_one_letter_code
_entity_poly.pdbx_strand_id
1 'polypeptide(L)'
;MHLTISRRIAASLLLVIIYINVGAQNSSKISLKTGQLYSGIEVGSKGVKMSILEMSKETQKTGNYTVIKDTSVNTDFISFTEPTFTATLNALTGLYRVATD
;
A
#
# COMPACT_ATOMS: atom_id res chain seq x y z
N MET A 1 8.87 33.86 40.22
CA MET A 1 9.87 33.37 39.24
C MET A 1 10.06 31.86 39.26
N HIS A 2 10.00 31.18 40.42
CA HIS A 2 10.17 29.72 40.50
C HIS A 2 9.03 28.89 39.88
N LEU A 3 7.78 29.37 39.92
CA LEU A 3 6.61 28.65 39.39
C LEU A 3 6.56 28.60 37.85
N THR A 4 7.14 29.58 37.17
CA THR A 4 7.23 29.59 35.70
C THR A 4 8.39 28.72 35.20
N ILE A 5 9.47 28.61 35.99
CA ILE A 5 10.60 27.71 35.72
C ILE A 5 10.17 26.24 35.85
N SER A 6 9.41 25.88 36.89
CA SER A 6 8.96 24.50 37.09
C SER A 6 7.99 24.04 36.00
N ARG A 7 7.11 24.94 35.52
CA ARG A 7 6.22 24.68 34.38
C ARG A 7 6.97 24.44 33.08
N ARG A 8 8.05 25.18 32.83
CA ARG A 8 8.89 24.98 31.63
C ARG A 8 9.63 23.65 31.67
N ILE A 9 10.19 23.28 32.83
CA ILE A 9 10.86 22.00 33.02
C ILE A 9 9.88 20.83 32.84
N ALA A 10 8.68 20.93 33.40
CA ALA A 10 7.63 19.92 33.24
C ALA A 10 7.22 19.77 31.77
N ALA A 11 7.09 20.87 31.03
CA ALA A 11 6.76 20.85 29.60
C ALA A 11 7.88 20.17 28.77
N SER A 12 9.15 20.46 29.07
CA SER A 12 10.29 19.82 28.41
C SER A 12 10.36 18.31 28.70
N LEU A 13 10.10 17.90 29.94
CA LEU A 13 10.03 16.49 30.33
C LEU A 13 8.89 15.75 29.62
N LEU A 14 7.72 16.38 29.52
CA LEU A 14 6.58 15.82 28.79
C LEU A 14 6.91 15.63 27.30
N LEU A 15 7.61 16.59 26.70
CA LEU A 15 8.05 16.51 25.31
C LEU A 15 8.97 15.30 25.08
N VAL A 16 9.96 15.11 25.97
CA VAL A 16 10.90 13.96 25.92
C VAL A 16 10.17 12.63 26.07
N ILE A 17 9.16 12.56 26.95
CA ILE A 17 8.34 11.35 27.15
C ILE A 17 7.53 11.00 25.89
N ILE A 18 7.07 12.00 25.13
CA ILE A 18 6.36 11.76 23.87
C ILE A 18 7.34 11.22 22.80
N TYR A 19 8.55 11.77 22.71
CA TYR A 19 9.55 11.31 21.74
C TYR A 19 9.99 9.85 21.94
N ILE A 20 10.12 9.39 23.20
CA ILE A 20 10.50 7.98 23.47
C ILE A 20 9.39 6.98 23.17
N ASN A 21 8.13 7.43 23.01
CA ASN A 21 6.98 6.57 22.72
C ASN A 21 6.56 6.59 21.24
N VAL A 22 7.30 7.27 20.36
CA VAL A 22 7.09 7.16 18.91
C VAL A 22 7.65 5.81 18.44
N GLY A 23 6.93 4.73 18.74
CA GLY A 23 7.21 3.41 18.21
C GLY A 23 7.07 3.42 16.70
N ALA A 24 8.10 2.94 16.00
CA ALA A 24 8.06 2.69 14.57
C ALA A 24 6.83 1.84 14.23
N GLN A 25 6.12 2.20 13.15
CA GLN A 25 5.02 1.37 12.66
C GLN A 25 5.54 -0.04 12.39
N ASN A 26 5.02 -1.03 13.12
CA ASN A 26 5.30 -2.41 12.84
C ASN A 26 4.76 -2.70 11.44
N SER A 27 5.65 -2.86 10.46
CA SER A 27 5.28 -3.52 9.21
C SER A 27 4.96 -4.96 9.58
N SER A 28 3.67 -5.27 9.71
CA SER A 28 3.20 -6.64 9.88
C SER A 28 3.71 -7.44 8.69
N LYS A 29 4.81 -8.17 8.90
CA LYS A 29 5.36 -9.08 7.91
C LYS A 29 4.34 -10.19 7.77
N ILE A 30 3.50 -10.09 6.74
CA ILE A 30 2.46 -11.08 6.46
C ILE A 30 3.15 -12.43 6.36
N SER A 31 2.82 -13.32 7.30
CA SER A 31 3.33 -14.68 7.32
C SER A 31 2.63 -15.44 6.20
N LEU A 32 3.22 -15.41 5.00
CA LEU A 32 2.76 -16.14 3.82
C LEU A 32 2.59 -17.62 4.20
N LYS A 33 1.35 -18.06 4.38
CA LYS A 33 1.04 -19.39 4.88
C LYS A 33 1.06 -20.34 3.70
N THR A 34 2.22 -20.80 3.26
CA THR A 34 2.35 -21.92 2.28
C THR A 34 1.59 -21.74 0.95
N GLY A 35 0.96 -20.60 0.71
CA GLY A 35 0.19 -20.26 -0.47
C GLY A 35 1.09 -19.78 -1.59
N GLN A 36 0.69 -20.03 -2.84
CA GLN A 36 1.35 -19.42 -3.99
C GLN A 36 0.88 -17.98 -4.10
N LEU A 37 1.83 -17.07 -4.35
CA LEU A 37 1.55 -15.67 -4.60
C LEU A 37 1.34 -15.44 -6.10
N TYR A 38 0.34 -14.63 -6.42
CA TYR A 38 0.03 -14.22 -7.77
C TYR A 38 -0.13 -12.70 -7.82
N SER A 39 0.14 -12.09 -8.97
CA SER A 39 -0.16 -10.69 -9.24
C SER A 39 -1.30 -10.60 -10.26
N GLY A 40 -2.39 -9.93 -9.90
CA GLY A 40 -3.45 -9.57 -10.82
C GLY A 40 -3.35 -8.10 -11.20
N ILE A 41 -3.46 -7.79 -12.49
CA ILE A 41 -3.53 -6.40 -12.98
C ILE A 41 -4.82 -6.23 -13.76
N GLU A 42 -5.57 -5.20 -13.42
CA GLU A 42 -6.83 -4.84 -14.06
C GLU A 42 -6.80 -3.38 -14.54
N VAL A 43 -7.42 -3.14 -15.69
CA VAL A 43 -7.59 -1.79 -16.26
C VAL A 43 -9.06 -1.43 -16.15
N GLY A 44 -9.35 -0.33 -15.46
CA GLY A 44 -10.69 0.23 -15.30
C GLY A 44 -10.83 1.58 -15.96
N SER A 45 -12.04 2.14 -15.89
CA SER A 45 -12.37 3.46 -16.43
C SER A 45 -11.57 4.61 -15.81
N LYS A 46 -11.08 4.42 -14.58
CA LYS A 46 -10.39 5.44 -13.76
C LYS A 46 -8.92 5.13 -13.47
N GLY A 47 -8.37 4.07 -14.05
CA GLY A 47 -6.98 3.73 -13.78
C GLY A 47 -6.66 2.27 -13.96
N VAL A 48 -5.44 1.93 -13.56
CA VAL A 48 -4.94 0.57 -13.52
C VAL A 48 -4.68 0.19 -12.07
N LYS A 49 -5.19 -0.97 -11.65
CA LYS A 49 -4.98 -1.52 -10.31
C LYS A 49 -4.17 -2.81 -10.41
N MET A 50 -3.20 -2.96 -9.52
CA MET A 50 -2.46 -4.21 -9.32
C MET A 50 -2.71 -4.73 -7.90
N SER A 51 -2.98 -6.02 -7.78
CA SER A 51 -3.21 -6.70 -6.51
C SER A 51 -2.34 -7.95 -6.42
N ILE A 52 -1.67 -8.11 -5.28
CA ILE A 52 -0.97 -9.35 -4.91
C ILE A 52 -1.95 -10.25 -4.18
N LEU A 53 -2.13 -11.44 -4.70
CA LEU A 53 -3.11 -12.43 -4.26
C LEU A 53 -2.38 -13.62 -3.64
N GLU A 54 -2.85 -14.08 -2.49
CA GLU A 54 -2.45 -15.37 -1.92
C GLU A 54 -3.55 -16.40 -2.20
N MET A 55 -3.14 -17.54 -2.77
CA MET A 55 -4.01 -18.67 -3.03
C MET A 55 -3.38 -19.96 -2.52
N SER A 56 -4.15 -20.74 -1.74
CA SER A 56 -3.82 -22.15 -1.46
C SER A 56 -4.26 -23.05 -2.61
N LYS A 57 -3.72 -24.29 -2.65
CA LYS A 57 -4.07 -25.29 -3.68
C LYS A 57 -5.57 -25.59 -3.74
N GLU A 58 -6.25 -25.56 -2.60
CA GLU A 58 -7.69 -25.75 -2.48
C GLU A 58 -8.45 -24.55 -3.03
N THR A 59 -8.00 -23.33 -2.71
CA THR A 59 -8.66 -22.10 -3.15
C THR A 59 -8.52 -21.82 -4.65
N GLN A 60 -7.48 -22.36 -5.30
CA GLN A 60 -7.36 -22.32 -6.77
C GLN A 60 -8.53 -23.00 -7.47
N LYS A 61 -9.11 -24.06 -6.90
CA LYS A 61 -10.25 -24.77 -7.50
C LYS A 61 -11.57 -24.03 -7.32
N THR A 62 -11.70 -23.22 -6.26
CA THR A 62 -12.94 -22.50 -5.93
C THR A 62 -12.93 -21.05 -6.39
N GLY A 63 -11.79 -20.53 -6.85
CA GLY A 63 -11.62 -19.12 -7.22
C GLY A 63 -11.54 -18.17 -6.01
N ASN A 64 -11.40 -18.71 -4.80
CA ASN A 64 -11.21 -17.88 -3.61
C ASN A 64 -9.76 -17.39 -3.58
N TYR A 65 -9.54 -16.13 -3.20
CA TYR A 65 -8.21 -15.57 -3.03
C TYR A 65 -8.24 -14.52 -1.92
N THR A 66 -7.08 -14.30 -1.30
CA THR A 66 -6.91 -13.21 -0.34
C THR A 66 -6.05 -12.13 -1.00
N VAL A 67 -6.55 -10.89 -1.03
CA VAL A 67 -5.73 -9.75 -1.45
C VAL A 67 -4.79 -9.37 -0.31
N ILE A 68 -3.50 -9.52 -0.54
CA ILE A 68 -2.43 -9.27 0.43
C ILE A 68 -1.97 -7.82 0.37
N LYS A 69 -1.92 -7.29 -0.85
CA LYS A 69 -1.50 -5.91 -1.10
C LYS A 69 -2.10 -5.44 -2.41
N ASP A 70 -2.48 -4.18 -2.47
CA ASP A 70 -2.89 -3.54 -3.71
C ASP A 70 -2.21 -2.18 -3.89
N THR A 71 -2.18 -1.76 -5.15
CA THR A 71 -1.73 -0.43 -5.56
C THR A 71 -2.46 -0.03 -6.83
N SER A 72 -2.63 1.26 -7.06
CA SER A 72 -3.30 1.76 -8.26
C SER A 72 -2.62 3.00 -8.80
N VAL A 73 -2.75 3.19 -10.11
CA VAL A 73 -2.36 4.41 -10.81
C VAL A 73 -3.61 4.98 -11.47
N ASN A 74 -3.97 6.20 -11.09
CA ASN A 74 -5.17 6.85 -11.59
C ASN A 74 -4.92 7.38 -13.01
N THR A 75 -5.78 6.98 -13.95
CA THR A 75 -5.78 7.45 -15.33
C THR A 75 -7.22 7.66 -15.79
N ASP A 76 -7.45 8.57 -16.70
CA ASP A 76 -8.82 8.86 -17.15
C ASP A 76 -9.16 8.07 -18.44
N PHE A 77 -9.05 6.74 -18.38
CA PHE A 77 -9.18 5.88 -19.56
C PHE A 77 -10.56 6.00 -20.23
N ILE A 78 -11.60 6.30 -19.45
CA ILE A 78 -12.98 6.46 -19.96
C ILE A 78 -13.14 7.64 -20.93
N SER A 79 -12.22 8.60 -20.91
CA SER A 79 -12.28 9.73 -21.84
C SER A 79 -11.81 9.36 -23.25
N PHE A 80 -11.23 8.17 -23.45
CA PHE A 80 -10.82 7.63 -24.75
C PHE A 80 -10.03 8.62 -25.63
N THR A 81 -9.14 9.40 -25.00
CA THR A 81 -8.27 10.34 -25.69
C THR A 81 -6.87 9.76 -25.85
N GLU A 82 -6.08 10.28 -26.79
CA GLU A 82 -4.68 9.86 -26.94
C GLU A 82 -3.85 10.06 -25.65
N PRO A 83 -3.93 11.20 -24.93
CA PRO A 83 -3.23 11.36 -23.66
C PRO A 83 -3.65 10.33 -22.61
N THR A 84 -4.94 10.00 -22.51
CA THR A 84 -5.43 9.07 -21.50
C THR A 84 -5.13 7.61 -21.85
N PHE A 85 -5.07 7.29 -23.15
CA PHE A 85 -4.55 6.01 -23.63
C PHE A 85 -3.08 5.82 -23.25
N THR A 86 -2.22 6.79 -23.59
CA THR A 86 -0.78 6.72 -23.27
C THR A 86 -0.54 6.67 -21.76
N ALA A 87 -1.28 7.46 -20.98
CA ALA A 87 -1.21 7.40 -19.51
C ALA A 87 -1.58 6.02 -18.96
N THR A 88 -2.64 5.41 -19.49
CA THR A 88 -3.12 4.07 -19.07
C THR A 88 -2.15 2.97 -19.49
N LEU A 89 -1.56 3.07 -20.69
CA LEU A 89 -0.53 2.14 -21.16
C LEU A 89 0.72 2.22 -20.27
N ASN A 90 1.19 3.43 -19.97
CA ASN A 90 2.34 3.63 -19.08
C ASN A 90 2.07 3.10 -17.67
N ALA A 91 0.86 3.32 -17.14
CA ALA A 91 0.45 2.77 -15.85
C ALA A 91 0.44 1.24 -15.85
N LEU A 92 -0.15 0.63 -16.88
CA LEU A 92 -0.20 -0.83 -17.06
C LEU A 92 1.18 -1.44 -17.16
N THR A 93 2.03 -0.92 -18.05
CA THR A 93 3.41 -1.42 -18.23
C THR A 93 4.26 -1.19 -16.98
N GLY A 94 4.09 -0.05 -16.30
CA GLY A 94 4.78 0.23 -15.05
C GLY A 94 4.44 -0.78 -13.96
N LEU A 95 3.15 -1.05 -13.75
CA LEU A 95 2.70 -2.04 -12.77
C LEU A 95 3.07 -3.48 -13.16
N TYR A 96 3.09 -3.80 -14.45
CA TYR A 96 3.54 -5.10 -14.94
C TYR A 96 5.00 -5.35 -14.59
N ARG A 97 5.88 -4.37 -14.81
CA ARG A 97 7.31 -4.48 -14.46
C ARG A 97 7.51 -4.71 -12.98
N VAL A 98 6.80 -3.95 -12.13
CA VAL A 98 6.83 -4.13 -10.67
C VAL A 98 6.36 -5.53 -10.24
N ALA A 99 5.46 -6.16 -11.00
CA ALA A 99 4.95 -7.49 -10.70
C ALA A 99 5.90 -8.63 -11.16
N THR A 100 6.76 -8.37 -12.15
CA THR A 100 7.67 -9.36 -12.74
C THR A 100 9.12 -9.26 -12.26
N ASP A 101 9.52 -8.11 -11.71
CA ASP A 101 10.84 -7.87 -11.11
C ASP A 101 10.96 -8.54 -9.72
#